data_AF-A0A944BRZ3-F1
#
_entry.id   AF-A0A944BRZ3-F1
#
_cell.length_a   1.000
_cell.length_b   1.000
_cell.length_c   1.000
_cell.angle_alpha   90.00
_cell.angle_beta   90.00
_cell.angle_gamma   90.00
#
_symmetry.space_group_name_H-M   'P 1'
#
loop_
_entity.id
_entity.type
_entity.pdbx_description
1 polymer ?
#
loop_
_entity_poly.entity_id
_entity_poly.type
_entity_poly.pdbx_seq_one_letter_code
_entity_poly.pdbx_strand_id
1 'polypeptide(L)'
;MMDIIETRRLLHQHPELGYEEHWTSQYIAQRLAELGYEIHERLAHTGIVAIWRGAIPDLGAVAYRADMDALPIVEKTDVPFRSTNGCMHACGHDSHMAVAIDVAEKVAAAPRAKRDIAFVFQPNEEGAPGEIPSGADLMCREGVVERFGLCKMVALHSDPTLEAGVMGICQGAIWAESGRFTLEFQGESAHAAYPERGRDALWAASQAVCAIYAALRRTRPARPEVVSICTLTAGNAFNVVADHAQCEGIIRATSRAELDAIFHRIETVAKGMAQATETELVAKLYYGASAVANDDKIVAIARNIWSALGCAKDVNMNLAAEDFSYFSNKIPSFYAMMGVKPNNIQIPPSHSDKFTLDESALPIASEAMFQLIMNLANDD
;
A
#
# COMPACT_ATOMS: atom_id res chain seq x y z
N MET A 1 -5.03 -21.07 -22.97
CA MET A 1 -4.99 -20.11 -21.87
C MET A 1 -4.74 -18.74 -22.48
N MET A 2 -5.43 -17.70 -21.98
CA MET A 2 -5.18 -16.32 -22.41
C MET A 2 -3.76 -15.94 -22.03
N ASP A 3 -3.10 -15.10 -22.83
CA ASP A 3 -1.78 -14.61 -22.44
C ASP A 3 -1.88 -13.58 -21.29
N ILE A 4 -0.73 -13.21 -20.72
CA ILE A 4 -0.64 -12.27 -19.60
C ILE A 4 -1.22 -10.88 -19.94
N ILE A 5 -1.09 -10.40 -21.18
CA ILE A 5 -1.58 -9.10 -21.62
C ILE A 5 -3.10 -9.14 -21.78
N GLU A 6 -3.63 -10.20 -22.40
CA GLU A 6 -5.06 -10.44 -22.53
C GLU A 6 -5.72 -10.54 -21.14
N THR A 7 -5.07 -11.26 -20.21
CA THR A 7 -5.53 -11.38 -18.81
C THR A 7 -5.57 -10.02 -18.12
N ARG A 8 -4.49 -9.24 -18.22
CA ARG A 8 -4.42 -7.88 -17.65
C ARG A 8 -5.52 -6.98 -18.20
N ARG A 9 -5.72 -6.98 -19.52
CA ARG A 9 -6.75 -6.14 -20.17
C ARG A 9 -8.16 -6.56 -19.79
N LEU A 10 -8.40 -7.85 -19.59
CA LEU A 10 -9.69 -8.36 -19.12
C LEU A 10 -9.99 -7.87 -17.68
N LEU A 11 -9.01 -7.96 -16.79
CA LEU A 11 -9.11 -7.44 -15.42
C LEU A 11 -9.32 -5.91 -15.45
N HIS A 12 -8.59 -5.18 -16.30
CA HIS A 12 -8.72 -3.74 -16.46
C HIS A 12 -10.14 -3.27 -16.85
N GLN A 13 -10.87 -4.10 -17.61
CA GLN A 13 -12.25 -3.81 -18.02
C GLN A 13 -13.28 -4.01 -16.90
N HIS A 14 -12.92 -4.75 -15.85
CA HIS A 14 -13.81 -5.11 -14.74
C HIS A 14 -13.25 -4.64 -13.38
N PRO A 15 -12.91 -3.35 -13.22
CA PRO A 15 -12.43 -2.85 -11.94
C PRO A 15 -13.57 -2.88 -10.90
N GLU A 16 -13.27 -3.41 -9.72
CA GLU A 16 -14.18 -3.47 -8.58
C GLU A 16 -13.52 -2.83 -7.35
N LEU A 17 -14.32 -2.21 -6.49
CA LEU A 17 -13.81 -1.51 -5.31
C LEU A 17 -13.39 -2.50 -4.21
N GLY A 18 -12.60 -1.99 -3.25
CA GLY A 18 -12.21 -2.73 -2.06
C GLY A 18 -13.39 -3.44 -1.37
N TYR A 19 -13.24 -4.75 -1.15
CA TYR A 19 -14.25 -5.68 -0.61
C TYR A 19 -15.48 -5.97 -1.48
N GLU A 20 -15.56 -5.37 -2.68
CA GLU A 20 -16.61 -5.59 -3.67
C GLU A 20 -16.08 -6.32 -4.92
N GLU A 21 -14.87 -6.87 -4.88
CA GLU A 21 -14.16 -7.57 -5.96
C GLU A 21 -14.74 -8.96 -6.28
N HIS A 22 -16.06 -9.07 -6.37
CA HIS A 22 -16.78 -10.33 -6.51
C HIS A 22 -16.49 -11.04 -7.83
N TRP A 23 -16.54 -10.32 -8.95
CA TRP A 23 -16.27 -10.88 -10.27
C TRP A 23 -14.79 -11.25 -10.39
N THR A 24 -13.90 -10.35 -9.95
CA THR A 24 -12.45 -10.50 -10.00
C THR A 24 -12.01 -11.72 -9.20
N SER A 25 -12.51 -11.83 -7.96
CA SER A 25 -12.29 -12.98 -7.08
C SER A 25 -12.76 -14.27 -7.76
N GLN A 26 -14.00 -14.32 -8.25
CA GLN A 26 -14.54 -15.51 -8.90
C GLN A 26 -13.73 -15.93 -10.14
N TYR A 27 -13.32 -14.96 -10.97
CA TYR A 27 -12.50 -15.20 -12.16
C TYR A 27 -11.15 -15.84 -11.79
N ILE A 28 -10.44 -15.29 -10.80
CA ILE A 28 -9.15 -15.80 -10.35
C ILE A 28 -9.29 -17.20 -9.74
N ALA A 29 -10.27 -17.38 -8.84
CA ALA A 29 -10.54 -18.66 -8.20
C ALA A 29 -10.80 -19.77 -9.23
N GLN A 30 -11.67 -19.50 -10.21
CA GLN A 30 -11.96 -20.45 -11.28
C GLN A 30 -10.71 -20.76 -12.10
N ARG A 31 -9.96 -19.72 -12.51
CA ARG A 31 -8.78 -19.88 -13.35
C ARG A 31 -7.72 -20.76 -12.68
N LEU A 32 -7.45 -20.56 -11.40
CA LEU A 32 -6.46 -21.34 -10.66
C LEU A 32 -6.97 -22.74 -10.30
N ALA A 33 -8.28 -22.90 -10.06
CA ALA A 33 -8.88 -24.22 -9.87
C ALA A 33 -8.71 -25.12 -11.12
N GLU A 34 -8.88 -24.55 -12.33
CA GLU A 34 -8.69 -25.25 -13.61
C GLU A 34 -7.24 -25.76 -13.80
N LEU A 35 -6.27 -25.10 -13.17
CA LEU A 35 -4.86 -25.53 -13.13
C LEU A 35 -4.58 -26.61 -12.08
N GLY A 36 -5.51 -26.87 -11.17
CA GLY A 36 -5.38 -27.87 -10.10
C GLY A 36 -4.93 -27.31 -8.74
N TYR A 37 -5.03 -26.00 -8.52
CA TYR A 37 -4.76 -25.40 -7.21
C TYR A 37 -5.87 -25.74 -6.21
N GLU A 38 -5.49 -25.85 -4.93
CA GLU A 38 -6.44 -25.85 -3.82
C GLU A 38 -6.86 -24.40 -3.53
N ILE A 39 -8.15 -24.08 -3.72
CA ILE A 39 -8.66 -22.72 -3.61
C ILE A 39 -9.37 -22.52 -2.27
N HIS A 40 -9.02 -21.43 -1.58
CA HIS A 40 -9.71 -20.93 -0.40
C HIS A 40 -10.22 -19.53 -0.67
N GLU A 41 -11.54 -19.40 -0.82
CA GLU A 41 -12.22 -18.13 -1.11
C GLU A 41 -12.78 -17.48 0.16
N ARG A 42 -13.26 -16.24 0.00
CA ARG A 42 -13.97 -15.46 1.01
C ARG A 42 -13.14 -15.15 2.26
N LEU A 43 -11.84 -14.96 2.07
CA LEU A 43 -10.93 -14.47 3.09
C LEU A 43 -10.97 -12.94 3.06
N ALA A 44 -11.24 -12.29 4.18
CA ALA A 44 -11.45 -10.83 4.21
C ALA A 44 -12.47 -10.39 3.13
N HIS A 45 -13.66 -11.00 3.14
CA HIS A 45 -14.75 -10.81 2.16
C HIS A 45 -14.50 -11.47 0.80
N THR A 46 -13.57 -10.96 0.01
CA THR A 46 -13.38 -11.31 -1.42
C THR A 46 -11.99 -11.90 -1.70
N GLY A 47 -11.08 -11.89 -0.73
CA GLY A 47 -9.74 -12.43 -0.88
C GLY A 47 -9.69 -13.93 -1.09
N ILE A 48 -8.60 -14.36 -1.75
CA ILE A 48 -8.36 -15.75 -2.15
C ILE A 48 -6.96 -16.17 -1.72
N VAL A 49 -6.84 -17.41 -1.27
CA VAL A 49 -5.55 -18.13 -1.21
C VAL A 49 -5.65 -19.36 -2.08
N ALA A 50 -4.76 -19.47 -3.06
CA ALA A 50 -4.62 -20.63 -3.94
C ALA A 50 -3.31 -21.36 -3.64
N ILE A 51 -3.36 -22.64 -3.30
CA ILE A 51 -2.19 -23.43 -2.87
C ILE A 51 -1.83 -24.48 -3.92
N TRP A 52 -0.57 -24.45 -4.33
CA TRP A 52 0.09 -25.53 -5.07
C TRP A 52 0.92 -26.37 -4.11
N ARG A 53 0.56 -27.64 -3.93
CA ARG A 53 1.22 -28.52 -2.96
C ARG A 53 2.62 -28.92 -3.42
N GLY A 54 3.61 -28.67 -2.58
CA GLY A 54 5.00 -29.09 -2.76
C GLY A 54 5.21 -30.60 -2.59
N ALA A 55 6.44 -31.04 -2.83
CA ALA A 55 6.84 -32.44 -2.72
C ALA A 55 7.05 -32.90 -1.27
N ILE A 56 7.33 -31.97 -0.34
CA ILE A 56 7.60 -32.26 1.07
C ILE A 56 6.47 -31.66 1.91
N PRO A 57 5.62 -32.50 2.56
CA PRO A 57 4.58 -32.04 3.46
C PRO A 57 5.13 -31.22 4.63
N ASP A 58 4.32 -30.29 5.14
CA ASP A 58 4.55 -29.53 6.37
C ASP A 58 5.84 -28.68 6.40
N LEU A 59 6.48 -28.45 5.25
CA LEU A 59 7.67 -27.61 5.16
C LEU A 59 7.33 -26.11 5.25
N GLY A 60 6.06 -25.74 5.07
CA GLY A 60 5.57 -24.35 4.96
C GLY A 60 5.50 -23.87 3.51
N ALA A 61 4.80 -22.76 3.29
CA ALA A 61 4.52 -22.22 1.96
C ALA A 61 5.29 -20.92 1.67
N VAL A 62 5.83 -20.79 0.45
CA VAL A 62 6.27 -19.51 -0.10
C VAL A 62 5.09 -18.85 -0.78
N ALA A 63 4.72 -17.66 -0.32
CA ALA A 63 3.57 -16.93 -0.82
C ALA A 63 3.95 -15.85 -1.84
N TYR A 64 3.11 -15.63 -2.85
CA TYR A 64 3.12 -14.45 -3.71
C TYR A 64 1.80 -13.69 -3.52
N ARG A 65 1.86 -12.46 -2.99
CA ARG A 65 0.72 -11.57 -2.86
C ARG A 65 0.52 -10.72 -4.12
N ALA A 66 -0.72 -10.62 -4.57
CA ALA A 66 -1.21 -9.60 -5.49
C ALA A 66 -2.48 -8.96 -4.90
N ASP A 67 -2.54 -7.63 -4.86
CA ASP A 67 -3.75 -6.87 -4.56
C ASP A 67 -4.73 -6.93 -5.73
N MET A 68 -6.02 -6.70 -5.46
CA MET A 68 -7.10 -6.88 -6.44
C MET A 68 -7.97 -5.64 -6.68
N ASP A 69 -8.06 -4.73 -5.72
CA ASP A 69 -9.02 -3.64 -5.76
C ASP A 69 -8.67 -2.57 -6.79
N ALA A 70 -9.71 -1.85 -7.22
CA ALA A 70 -9.63 -0.67 -8.06
C ALA A 70 -10.08 0.58 -7.29
N LEU A 71 -9.99 1.74 -7.95
CA LEU A 71 -10.33 3.03 -7.37
C LEU A 71 -11.63 3.61 -7.95
N PRO A 72 -12.37 4.45 -7.20
CA PRO A 72 -13.59 5.12 -7.65
C PRO A 72 -13.26 6.31 -8.58
N ILE A 73 -12.60 6.01 -9.70
CA ILE A 73 -12.12 6.98 -10.68
C ILE A 73 -12.75 6.66 -12.03
N VAL A 74 -13.35 7.67 -12.67
CA VAL A 74 -13.84 7.56 -14.04
C VAL A 74 -12.66 7.62 -15.00
N GLU A 75 -12.35 6.48 -15.63
CA GLU A 75 -11.23 6.35 -16.56
C GLU A 75 -11.36 7.26 -17.81
N LYS A 76 -10.26 7.96 -18.14
CA LYS A 76 -10.11 8.87 -19.28
C LYS A 76 -8.92 8.53 -20.17
N THR A 77 -8.40 7.31 -20.07
CA THR A 77 -7.42 6.77 -21.03
C THR A 77 -8.06 6.60 -22.42
N ASP A 78 -7.21 6.57 -23.45
CA ASP A 78 -7.62 6.28 -24.83
C ASP A 78 -7.10 4.89 -25.22
N VAL A 79 -7.65 3.86 -24.57
CA VAL A 79 -7.31 2.45 -24.81
C VAL A 79 -8.56 1.63 -25.10
N PRO A 80 -8.48 0.57 -25.94
CA PRO A 80 -9.65 -0.20 -26.35
C PRO A 80 -10.25 -1.07 -25.23
N PHE A 81 -9.54 -1.21 -24.11
CA PHE A 81 -9.92 -2.01 -22.94
C PHE A 81 -10.25 -1.17 -21.71
N ARG A 82 -10.54 0.12 -21.89
CA ARG A 82 -10.93 1.02 -20.81
C ARG A 82 -12.19 0.50 -20.09
N SER A 83 -12.22 0.65 -18.78
CA SER A 83 -13.38 0.45 -17.92
C SER A 83 -14.55 1.38 -18.24
N THR A 84 -15.77 0.94 -17.95
CA THR A 84 -17.00 1.69 -18.25
C THR A 84 -17.96 1.83 -17.06
N ASN A 85 -17.63 1.21 -15.93
CA ASN A 85 -18.47 1.16 -14.73
C ASN A 85 -18.18 2.31 -13.72
N GLY A 86 -17.31 3.25 -14.07
CA GLY A 86 -16.96 4.40 -13.22
C GLY A 86 -15.88 4.13 -12.17
N CYS A 87 -15.30 2.93 -12.17
CA CYS A 87 -14.10 2.57 -11.41
C CYS A 87 -12.91 2.38 -12.37
N MET A 88 -11.68 2.42 -11.87
CA MET A 88 -10.47 2.26 -12.69
C MET A 88 -9.34 1.62 -11.88
N HIS A 89 -8.60 0.68 -12.47
CA HIS A 89 -7.32 0.23 -11.92
C HIS A 89 -6.22 1.28 -12.12
N ALA A 90 -6.37 2.43 -11.46
CA ALA A 90 -5.43 3.55 -11.56
C ALA A 90 -4.15 3.37 -10.74
N CYS A 91 -4.02 2.27 -9.99
CA CYS A 91 -2.80 1.89 -9.25
C CYS A 91 -2.08 0.67 -9.87
N GLY A 92 -2.66 0.08 -10.93
CA GLY A 92 -2.05 -1.04 -11.65
C GLY A 92 -2.29 -2.43 -11.04
N HIS A 93 -3.24 -2.59 -10.11
CA HIS A 93 -3.53 -3.88 -9.47
C HIS A 93 -3.97 -4.97 -10.47
N ASP A 94 -4.58 -4.58 -11.59
CA ASP A 94 -4.82 -5.43 -12.76
C ASP A 94 -3.54 -6.07 -13.32
N SER A 95 -2.44 -5.31 -13.34
CA SER A 95 -1.13 -5.83 -13.75
C SER A 95 -0.50 -6.74 -12.70
N HIS A 96 -0.71 -6.46 -11.41
CA HIS A 96 -0.19 -7.29 -10.31
C HIS A 96 -0.87 -8.66 -10.33
N MET A 97 -2.20 -8.67 -10.45
CA MET A 97 -2.99 -9.89 -10.61
C MET A 97 -2.60 -10.68 -11.86
N ALA A 98 -2.45 -10.02 -13.02
CA ALA A 98 -2.07 -10.70 -14.26
C ALA A 98 -0.69 -11.37 -14.16
N VAL A 99 0.29 -10.70 -13.55
CA VAL A 99 1.62 -11.30 -13.30
C VAL A 99 1.50 -12.49 -12.35
N ALA A 100 0.74 -12.39 -11.25
CA ALA A 100 0.55 -13.49 -10.32
C ALA A 100 -0.14 -14.71 -10.97
N ILE A 101 -1.16 -14.49 -11.80
CA ILE A 101 -1.84 -15.57 -12.55
C ILE A 101 -0.87 -16.25 -13.52
N ASP A 102 -0.09 -15.50 -14.30
CA ASP A 102 0.88 -16.08 -15.24
C ASP A 102 1.99 -16.85 -14.51
N VAL A 103 2.46 -16.35 -13.36
CA VAL A 103 3.40 -17.07 -12.50
C VAL A 103 2.79 -18.37 -11.96
N ALA A 104 1.50 -18.37 -11.59
CA ALA A 104 0.80 -19.58 -11.18
C ALA A 104 0.71 -20.60 -12.33
N GLU A 105 0.39 -20.16 -13.55
CA GLU A 105 0.41 -21.03 -14.74
C GLU A 105 1.80 -21.66 -14.96
N LYS A 106 2.88 -20.87 -14.81
CA LYS A 106 4.27 -21.38 -14.90
C LYS A 106 4.61 -22.36 -13.77
N VAL A 107 4.18 -22.10 -12.54
CA VAL A 107 4.39 -23.00 -11.39
C VAL A 107 3.69 -24.34 -11.61
N ALA A 108 2.46 -24.34 -12.12
CA ALA A 108 1.72 -25.57 -12.43
C ALA A 108 2.38 -26.42 -13.53
N ALA A 109 3.09 -25.77 -14.46
CA ALA A 109 3.84 -26.42 -15.54
C ALA A 109 5.27 -26.84 -15.16
N ALA A 110 5.79 -26.36 -14.02
CA ALA A 110 7.16 -26.61 -13.59
C ALA A 110 7.30 -27.93 -12.80
N PRO A 111 8.54 -28.47 -12.67
CA PRO A 111 8.81 -29.52 -11.71
C PRO A 111 8.38 -29.12 -10.30
N ARG A 112 7.78 -30.07 -9.58
CA ARG A 112 7.24 -29.84 -8.24
C ARG A 112 8.34 -29.37 -7.29
N ALA A 113 8.14 -28.20 -6.67
CA ALA A 113 9.05 -27.64 -5.68
C ALA A 113 9.02 -28.42 -4.35
N LYS A 114 10.02 -28.23 -3.48
CA LYS A 114 10.03 -28.85 -2.14
C LYS A 114 8.86 -28.34 -1.28
N ARG A 115 8.72 -27.02 -1.16
CA ARG A 115 7.73 -26.32 -0.33
C ARG A 115 6.42 -26.12 -1.11
N ASP A 116 5.34 -25.86 -0.36
CA ASP A 116 4.09 -25.37 -0.96
C ASP A 116 4.32 -23.97 -1.55
N ILE A 117 3.59 -23.64 -2.61
CA ILE A 117 3.56 -22.29 -3.18
C ILE A 117 2.14 -21.77 -3.06
N ALA A 118 1.96 -20.64 -2.40
CA ALA A 118 0.66 -20.02 -2.21
C ALA A 118 0.56 -18.71 -3.01
N PHE A 119 -0.57 -18.49 -3.68
CA PHE A 119 -0.90 -17.21 -4.28
C PHE A 119 -1.98 -16.56 -3.43
N VAL A 120 -1.71 -15.38 -2.91
CA VAL A 120 -2.59 -14.62 -2.01
C VAL A 120 -3.12 -13.43 -2.77
N PHE A 121 -4.37 -13.50 -3.20
CA PHE A 121 -5.04 -12.39 -3.86
C PHE A 121 -5.81 -11.59 -2.82
N GLN A 122 -5.27 -10.42 -2.50
CA GLN A 122 -5.71 -9.58 -1.39
C GLN A 122 -6.71 -8.52 -1.89
N PRO A 123 -7.86 -8.36 -1.22
CA PRO A 123 -8.78 -7.26 -1.52
C PRO A 123 -8.32 -5.96 -0.85
N ASN A 124 -8.98 -4.84 -1.17
CA ASN A 124 -8.96 -3.60 -0.37
C ASN A 124 -7.56 -3.14 0.13
N GLU A 125 -6.56 -3.06 -0.75
CA GLU A 125 -5.25 -2.45 -0.44
C GLU A 125 -5.39 -0.94 -0.26
N GLU A 126 -6.12 -0.27 -1.17
CA GLU A 126 -6.26 1.19 -1.21
C GLU A 126 -7.01 1.74 0.03
N GLY A 127 -7.65 0.84 0.78
CA GLY A 127 -8.41 1.10 1.98
C GLY A 127 -9.84 1.55 1.68
N ALA A 128 -10.75 1.16 2.57
CA ALA A 128 -12.15 1.57 2.50
C ALA A 128 -12.37 2.84 3.33
N PRO A 129 -13.32 3.72 2.95
CA PRO A 129 -13.67 4.89 3.75
C PRO A 129 -14.06 4.53 5.19
N GLY A 130 -13.58 5.31 6.16
CA GLY A 130 -13.88 5.12 7.58
C GLY A 130 -12.80 4.34 8.34
N GLU A 131 -13.18 3.70 9.44
CA GLU A 131 -12.28 2.91 10.30
C GLU A 131 -12.36 1.41 9.93
N ILE A 132 -12.48 1.11 8.65
CA ILE A 132 -12.50 -0.27 8.16
C ILE A 132 -11.04 -0.74 7.99
N PRO A 133 -10.65 -1.91 8.56
CA PRO A 133 -9.34 -2.50 8.32
C PRO A 133 -9.03 -2.61 6.83
N SER A 134 -7.74 -2.55 6.46
CA SER A 134 -7.33 -2.87 5.09
C SER A 134 -7.42 -4.38 4.83
N GLY A 135 -7.29 -4.80 3.58
CA GLY A 135 -7.34 -6.22 3.22
C GLY A 135 -6.27 -7.06 3.90
N ALA A 136 -5.01 -6.60 3.91
CA ALA A 136 -3.92 -7.34 4.54
C ALA A 136 -4.13 -7.46 6.07
N ASP A 137 -4.60 -6.41 6.74
CA ASP A 137 -4.92 -6.44 8.16
C ASP A 137 -6.01 -7.49 8.44
N LEU A 138 -7.11 -7.44 7.70
CA LEU A 138 -8.23 -8.37 7.91
C LEU A 138 -7.85 -9.82 7.59
N MET A 139 -7.11 -10.08 6.50
CA MET A 139 -6.59 -11.41 6.17
C MET A 139 -5.66 -11.94 7.28
N CYS A 140 -4.78 -11.09 7.83
CA CYS A 140 -3.94 -11.44 8.97
C CYS A 140 -4.75 -11.74 10.23
N ARG A 141 -5.82 -10.97 10.51
CA ARG A 141 -6.73 -11.22 11.65
C ARG A 141 -7.52 -12.53 11.50
N GLU A 142 -7.88 -12.89 10.27
CA GLU A 142 -8.49 -14.19 9.94
C GLU A 142 -7.49 -15.36 9.93
N GLY A 143 -6.23 -15.09 10.26
CA GLY A 143 -5.17 -16.08 10.43
C GLY A 143 -4.65 -16.65 9.12
N VAL A 144 -4.71 -15.91 8.00
CA VAL A 144 -4.25 -16.40 6.69
C VAL A 144 -2.80 -16.91 6.74
N VAL A 145 -1.90 -16.20 7.43
CA VAL A 145 -0.50 -16.61 7.56
C VAL A 145 -0.39 -17.96 8.25
N GLU A 146 -1.06 -18.12 9.40
CA GLU A 146 -0.98 -19.30 10.24
C GLU A 146 -1.76 -20.49 9.65
N ARG A 147 -2.96 -20.26 9.11
CA ARG A 147 -3.85 -21.28 8.52
C ARG A 147 -3.23 -22.00 7.34
N PHE A 148 -2.44 -21.28 6.54
CA PHE A 148 -1.82 -21.82 5.33
C PHE A 148 -0.31 -22.05 5.49
N GLY A 149 0.23 -21.88 6.70
CA GLY A 149 1.64 -22.14 6.99
C GLY A 149 2.59 -21.29 6.15
N LEU A 150 2.22 -20.04 5.86
CA LEU A 150 3.03 -19.14 5.04
C LEU A 150 4.32 -18.82 5.81
N CYS A 151 5.48 -19.06 5.21
CA CYS A 151 6.77 -18.89 5.87
C CYS A 151 7.65 -17.80 5.24
N LYS A 152 7.39 -17.45 3.97
CA LYS A 152 8.00 -16.33 3.26
C LYS A 152 6.95 -15.73 2.34
N MET A 153 7.00 -14.43 2.09
CA MET A 153 6.08 -13.80 1.13
C MET A 153 6.78 -12.81 0.20
N VAL A 154 6.45 -12.87 -1.07
CA VAL A 154 6.90 -11.89 -2.07
C VAL A 154 5.72 -11.11 -2.64
N ALA A 155 5.97 -9.88 -3.08
CA ALA A 155 5.00 -9.02 -3.75
C ALA A 155 5.72 -8.05 -4.70
N LEU A 156 4.96 -7.38 -5.56
CA LEU A 156 5.46 -6.27 -6.37
C LEU A 156 4.40 -5.20 -6.53
N HIS A 157 4.85 -4.00 -6.88
CA HIS A 157 3.99 -2.91 -7.33
C HIS A 157 4.51 -2.35 -8.64
N SER A 158 3.61 -1.94 -9.54
CA SER A 158 3.95 -1.21 -10.75
C SER A 158 4.45 0.20 -10.42
N ASP A 159 5.59 0.59 -10.97
CA ASP A 159 6.21 1.90 -10.75
C ASP A 159 6.28 2.67 -12.08
N PRO A 160 5.43 3.69 -12.28
CA PRO A 160 5.41 4.49 -13.49
C PRO A 160 6.64 5.41 -13.66
N THR A 161 7.54 5.44 -12.68
CA THR A 161 8.79 6.21 -12.75
C THR A 161 9.96 5.38 -13.29
N LEU A 162 9.87 4.05 -13.22
CA LEU A 162 10.89 3.10 -13.70
C LEU A 162 10.56 2.60 -15.11
N GLU A 163 11.60 2.41 -15.93
CA GLU A 163 11.47 1.93 -17.31
C GLU A 163 10.89 0.50 -17.38
N ALA A 164 10.08 0.24 -18.40
CA ALA A 164 9.53 -1.09 -18.66
C ALA A 164 10.65 -2.15 -18.78
N GLY A 165 10.43 -3.28 -18.10
CA GLY A 165 11.38 -4.39 -18.05
C GLY A 165 12.44 -4.27 -16.95
N VAL A 166 12.38 -3.23 -16.12
CA VAL A 166 13.20 -3.10 -14.92
C VAL A 166 12.49 -3.70 -13.70
N MET A 167 13.23 -4.44 -12.88
CA MET A 167 12.81 -4.90 -11.56
C MET A 167 13.65 -4.19 -10.48
N GLY A 168 13.00 -3.26 -9.79
CA GLY A 168 13.55 -2.45 -8.72
C GLY A 168 13.69 -3.22 -7.41
N ILE A 169 14.88 -3.14 -6.80
CA ILE A 169 15.25 -3.76 -5.54
C ILE A 169 15.61 -2.65 -4.55
N CYS A 170 14.99 -2.67 -3.38
CA CYS A 170 15.38 -1.82 -2.26
C CYS A 170 15.93 -2.69 -1.12
N GLN A 171 17.09 -2.32 -0.58
CA GLN A 171 17.61 -2.90 0.66
C GLN A 171 16.94 -2.22 1.86
N GLY A 172 16.39 -2.98 2.80
CA GLY A 172 15.65 -2.44 3.94
C GLY A 172 14.26 -1.93 3.54
N ALA A 173 13.84 -0.80 4.10
CA ALA A 173 12.50 -0.24 3.87
C ALA A 173 12.30 0.22 2.43
N ILE A 174 11.28 -0.33 1.75
CA ILE A 174 10.86 0.08 0.41
C ILE A 174 9.62 0.99 0.44
N TRP A 175 8.77 0.84 1.45
CA TRP A 175 7.60 1.69 1.73
C TRP A 175 7.67 2.28 3.14
N ALA A 176 7.00 3.41 3.36
CA ALA A 176 7.07 4.17 4.61
C ALA A 176 6.07 3.72 5.68
N GLU A 177 6.46 3.98 6.93
CA GLU A 177 5.51 4.01 8.04
C GLU A 177 4.48 5.11 7.81
N SER A 178 3.22 4.79 8.06
CA SER A 178 2.10 5.70 7.93
C SER A 178 1.55 6.09 9.29
N GLY A 179 1.39 7.39 9.51
CA GLY A 179 0.63 7.92 10.63
C GLY A 179 -0.43 8.91 10.16
N ARG A 180 -1.50 9.03 10.94
CA ARG A 180 -2.48 10.12 10.85
C ARG A 180 -2.66 10.73 12.23
N PHE A 181 -2.96 12.02 12.28
CA PHE A 181 -3.33 12.67 13.53
C PHE A 181 -4.51 13.61 13.33
N THR A 182 -5.27 13.80 14.41
CA THR A 182 -6.30 14.81 14.55
C THR A 182 -5.98 15.62 15.80
N LEU A 183 -5.99 16.94 15.70
CA LEU A 183 -5.87 17.87 16.82
C LEU A 183 -7.16 18.68 16.92
N GLU A 184 -7.85 18.55 18.04
CA GLU A 184 -9.08 19.28 18.36
C GLU A 184 -8.78 20.29 19.46
N PHE A 185 -8.94 21.57 19.15
CA PHE A 185 -8.80 22.68 20.08
C PHE A 185 -10.18 23.09 20.56
N GLN A 186 -10.39 23.04 21.88
CA GLN A 186 -11.61 23.46 22.52
C GLN A 186 -11.38 24.77 23.27
N GLY A 187 -12.14 25.78 22.91
CA GLY A 187 -12.15 27.10 23.51
C GLY A 187 -13.54 27.48 23.99
N GLU A 188 -13.80 28.78 24.02
CA GLU A 188 -15.03 29.36 24.56
C GLU A 188 -15.53 30.46 23.61
N SER A 189 -16.79 30.36 23.20
CA SER A 189 -17.39 31.32 22.28
C SER A 189 -17.66 32.64 22.97
N ALA A 190 -17.49 33.75 22.24
CA ALA A 190 -17.87 35.08 22.68
C ALA A 190 -18.27 35.93 21.47
N HIS A 191 -18.94 37.05 21.71
CA HIS A 191 -19.13 38.05 20.67
C HIS A 191 -17.76 38.61 20.25
N ALA A 192 -17.45 38.64 18.96
CA ALA A 192 -16.13 39.04 18.45
C ALA A 192 -15.70 40.49 18.79
N ALA A 193 -16.61 41.33 19.29
CA ALA A 193 -16.30 42.69 19.76
C ALA A 193 -15.75 42.70 21.21
N TYR A 194 -15.86 41.58 21.93
CA TYR A 194 -15.41 41.37 23.31
C TYR A 194 -14.57 40.09 23.42
N PRO A 195 -13.44 39.98 22.67
CA PRO A 195 -12.66 38.76 22.58
C PRO A 195 -12.07 38.30 23.92
N GLU A 196 -11.89 39.20 24.88
CA GLU A 196 -11.39 38.90 26.22
C GLU A 196 -12.30 37.95 27.03
N ARG A 197 -13.55 37.76 26.59
CA ARG A 197 -14.54 36.88 27.22
C ARG A 197 -14.57 35.47 26.62
N GLY A 198 -13.81 35.21 25.56
CA GLY A 198 -13.74 33.91 24.90
C GLY A 198 -12.34 33.32 24.94
N ARG A 199 -12.19 32.14 24.33
CA ARG A 199 -10.92 31.47 24.07
C ARG A 199 -10.95 31.01 22.62
N ASP A 200 -10.20 31.70 21.77
CA ASP A 200 -10.30 31.55 20.32
C ASP A 200 -9.56 30.27 19.85
N ALA A 201 -10.34 29.21 19.60
CA ALA A 201 -9.82 27.95 19.11
C ALA A 201 -9.26 28.05 17.68
N LEU A 202 -9.81 28.92 16.83
CA LEU A 202 -9.28 29.17 15.49
C LEU A 202 -7.87 29.77 15.59
N TRP A 203 -7.67 30.71 16.51
CA TRP A 203 -6.37 31.29 16.78
C TRP A 203 -5.37 30.26 17.32
N ALA A 204 -5.79 29.42 18.28
CA ALA A 204 -4.99 28.33 18.82
C ALA A 204 -4.51 27.36 17.73
N ALA A 205 -5.43 26.86 16.91
CA ALA A 205 -5.13 25.94 15.82
C ALA A 205 -4.23 26.57 14.75
N SER A 206 -4.47 27.84 14.39
CA SER A 206 -3.65 28.56 13.41
C SER A 206 -2.20 28.71 13.88
N GLN A 207 -1.98 29.02 15.17
CA GLN A 207 -0.65 29.08 15.75
C GLN A 207 0.00 27.69 15.84
N ALA A 208 -0.76 26.66 16.22
CA ALA A 208 -0.29 25.28 16.27
C ALA A 208 0.23 24.78 14.92
N VAL A 209 -0.51 25.02 13.84
CA VAL A 209 -0.09 24.65 12.47
C VAL A 209 1.27 25.26 12.14
N CYS A 210 1.42 26.58 12.33
CA CYS A 210 2.67 27.28 12.07
C CYS A 210 3.82 26.76 12.96
N ALA A 211 3.55 26.56 14.24
CA ALA A 211 4.53 26.10 15.22
C ALA A 211 5.00 24.66 14.93
N ILE A 212 4.10 23.76 14.53
CA ILE A 212 4.42 22.38 14.17
C ILE A 212 5.41 22.35 13.00
N TYR A 213 5.10 23.04 11.90
CA TYR A 213 6.01 23.10 10.75
C TYR A 213 7.36 23.73 11.10
N ALA A 214 7.39 24.77 11.92
CA ALA A 214 8.63 25.39 12.39
C ALA A 214 9.44 24.44 13.29
N ALA A 215 8.78 23.67 14.14
CA ALA A 215 9.39 22.77 15.10
C ALA A 215 9.96 21.51 14.43
N LEU A 216 9.31 21.02 13.38
CA LEU A 216 9.75 19.88 12.57
C LEU A 216 10.93 20.26 11.68
N ARG A 217 11.02 21.47 11.13
CA ARG A 217 12.23 21.90 10.40
C ARG A 217 13.53 21.91 11.22
N ARG A 218 13.43 21.83 12.56
CA ARG A 218 14.57 21.77 13.48
C ARG A 218 14.98 20.35 13.87
N THR A 219 14.29 19.31 13.37
CA THR A 219 14.70 17.91 13.49
C THR A 219 15.85 17.62 12.51
N ARG A 220 16.58 16.51 12.70
CA ARG A 220 17.77 16.21 11.89
C ARG A 220 17.38 16.11 10.41
N PRO A 221 17.97 16.90 9.50
CA PRO A 221 17.61 16.96 8.07
C PRO A 221 18.08 15.73 7.26
N ALA A 222 18.29 14.58 7.90
CA ALA A 222 18.99 13.44 7.31
C ALA A 222 18.04 12.30 6.88
N ARG A 223 16.73 12.41 7.11
CA ARG A 223 15.78 11.33 6.82
C ARG A 223 14.56 11.86 6.09
N PRO A 224 14.06 11.12 5.08
CA PRO A 224 12.87 11.52 4.36
C PRO A 224 11.64 11.31 5.28
N GLU A 225 11.17 12.41 5.86
CA GLU A 225 9.90 12.48 6.59
C GLU A 225 8.94 13.41 5.85
N VAL A 226 7.67 13.01 5.74
CA VAL A 226 6.60 13.89 5.24
C VAL A 226 5.65 14.15 6.38
N VAL A 227 5.44 15.41 6.72
CA VAL A 227 4.34 15.83 7.59
C VAL A 227 3.51 16.84 6.82
N SER A 228 2.22 16.55 6.67
CA SER A 228 1.27 17.43 6.00
C SER A 228 0.02 17.59 6.84
N ILE A 229 -0.34 18.83 7.17
CA ILE A 229 -1.65 19.17 7.73
C ILE A 229 -2.55 19.48 6.54
N CYS A 230 -3.53 18.62 6.31
CA CYS A 230 -4.35 18.62 5.10
C CYS A 230 -5.66 19.39 5.30
N THR A 231 -6.14 19.50 6.53
CA THR A 231 -7.38 20.20 6.85
C THR A 231 -7.21 21.12 8.06
N LEU A 232 -7.95 22.23 8.04
CA LEU A 232 -8.17 23.10 9.19
C LEU A 232 -9.61 23.61 9.09
N THR A 233 -10.42 23.31 10.09
CA THR A 233 -11.83 23.72 10.18
C THR A 233 -12.06 24.42 11.51
N ALA A 234 -12.74 25.57 11.51
CA ALA A 234 -13.03 26.31 12.74
C ALA A 234 -14.12 27.36 12.54
N GLY A 235 -14.87 27.64 13.62
CA GLY A 235 -15.87 28.70 13.69
C GLY A 235 -17.16 28.42 12.91
N ASN A 236 -18.24 29.10 13.32
CA ASN A 236 -19.58 28.92 12.76
C ASN A 236 -20.20 30.21 12.20
N ALA A 237 -19.65 31.39 12.56
CA ALA A 237 -20.15 32.69 12.13
C ALA A 237 -19.03 33.75 12.16
N PHE A 238 -19.11 34.75 11.29
CA PHE A 238 -18.05 35.77 11.12
C PHE A 238 -17.87 36.72 12.33
N ASN A 239 -18.87 36.81 13.22
CA ASN A 239 -18.91 37.74 14.36
C ASN A 239 -18.88 37.04 15.72
N VAL A 240 -18.51 35.76 15.75
CA VAL A 240 -18.41 34.94 16.96
C VAL A 240 -16.99 34.38 17.06
N VAL A 241 -16.37 34.49 18.24
CA VAL A 241 -15.09 33.83 18.55
C VAL A 241 -15.29 32.32 18.45
N ALA A 242 -14.43 31.63 17.72
CA ALA A 242 -14.55 30.18 17.52
C ALA A 242 -14.26 29.45 18.84
N ASP A 243 -15.24 28.66 19.30
CA ASP A 243 -15.12 27.76 20.45
C ASP A 243 -14.51 26.41 20.09
N HIS A 244 -14.45 26.06 18.81
CA HIS A 244 -13.87 24.81 18.35
C HIS A 244 -13.07 25.00 17.05
N ALA A 245 -11.95 24.30 16.97
CA ALA A 245 -11.16 24.16 15.76
C ALA A 245 -10.54 22.75 15.68
N GLN A 246 -10.49 22.19 14.48
CA GLN A 246 -9.90 20.88 14.22
C GLN A 246 -8.93 20.95 13.05
N CYS A 247 -7.77 20.32 13.19
CA CYS A 247 -6.88 20.05 12.07
C CYS A 247 -6.51 18.57 11.99
N GLU A 248 -6.37 18.07 10.76
CA GLU A 248 -5.96 16.70 10.49
C GLU A 248 -4.75 16.69 9.57
N GLY A 249 -3.90 15.70 9.78
CA GLY A 249 -2.70 15.54 8.98
C GLY A 249 -2.19 14.11 8.91
N ILE A 250 -1.21 13.93 8.04
CA ILE A 250 -0.52 12.67 7.82
C ILE A 250 0.96 12.79 8.15
N ILE A 251 1.56 11.66 8.48
CA ILE A 251 3.00 11.47 8.68
C ILE A 251 3.46 10.31 7.80
N ARG A 252 4.62 10.46 7.19
CA ARG A 252 5.41 9.39 6.58
C ARG A 252 6.79 9.39 7.22
N ALA A 253 7.22 8.22 7.68
CA ALA A 253 8.51 8.04 8.34
C ALA A 253 9.21 6.77 7.86
N THR A 254 10.52 6.69 8.06
CA THR A 254 11.33 5.54 7.65
C THR A 254 11.27 4.37 8.63
N SER A 255 10.80 4.62 9.85
CA SER A 255 10.74 3.61 10.91
C SER A 255 9.74 4.00 11.99
N ARG A 256 9.24 3.00 12.73
CA ARG A 256 8.28 3.22 13.80
C ARG A 256 8.79 4.18 14.87
N ALA A 257 10.06 4.06 15.26
CA ALA A 257 10.67 4.94 16.24
C ALA A 257 10.70 6.41 15.78
N GLU A 258 10.83 6.67 14.48
CA GLU A 258 10.77 8.00 13.91
C GLU A 258 9.34 8.53 13.89
N LEU A 259 8.36 7.70 13.51
CA LEU A 259 6.94 8.05 13.58
C LEU A 259 6.54 8.46 15.02
N ASP A 260 6.92 7.65 16.02
CA ASP A 260 6.65 7.93 17.43
C ASP A 260 7.28 9.26 17.88
N ALA A 261 8.51 9.56 17.42
CA ALA A 261 9.19 10.82 17.72
C ALA A 261 8.49 12.03 17.09
N ILE A 262 8.03 11.91 15.84
CA ILE A 262 7.29 12.97 15.15
C ILE A 262 5.94 13.21 15.84
N PHE A 263 5.22 12.13 16.18
CA PHE A 263 3.97 12.22 16.93
C PHE A 263 4.14 12.94 18.26
N HIS A 264 5.13 12.52 19.05
CA HIS A 264 5.44 13.16 20.33
C HIS A 264 5.76 14.65 20.16
N ARG A 265 6.49 15.00 19.09
CA ARG A 265 6.84 16.39 18.77
C ARG A 265 5.61 17.23 18.39
N ILE A 266 4.74 16.71 17.53
CA ILE A 266 3.48 17.37 17.13
C ILE A 266 2.62 17.62 18.36
N GLU A 267 2.40 16.59 19.18
CA GLU A 267 1.58 16.68 20.38
C GLU A 267 2.15 17.70 21.38
N THR A 268 3.46 17.68 21.61
CA THR A 268 4.13 18.63 22.51
C THR A 268 3.95 20.07 22.07
N VAL A 269 4.12 20.36 20.77
CA VAL A 269 3.98 21.71 20.23
C VAL A 269 2.53 22.17 20.26
N ALA A 270 1.59 21.31 19.87
CA ALA A 270 0.16 21.60 19.90
C ALA A 270 -0.31 21.89 21.34
N LYS A 271 0.12 21.08 22.31
CA LYS A 271 -0.16 21.31 23.75
C LYS A 271 0.37 22.66 24.22
N GLY A 272 1.58 23.03 23.81
CA GLY A 272 2.16 24.33 24.16
C GLY A 272 1.37 25.52 23.58
N MET A 273 0.88 25.40 22.35
CA MET A 273 0.03 26.43 21.75
C MET A 273 -1.33 26.52 22.43
N ALA A 274 -1.96 25.38 22.72
CA ALA A 274 -3.23 25.35 23.44
C ALA A 274 -3.13 26.04 24.81
N GLN A 275 -2.04 25.78 25.55
CA GLN A 275 -1.76 26.47 26.83
C GLN A 275 -1.56 27.98 26.65
N ALA A 276 -0.81 28.39 25.64
CA ALA A 276 -0.53 29.81 25.38
C ALA A 276 -1.78 30.61 24.97
N THR A 277 -2.78 29.94 24.40
CA THR A 277 -4.07 30.54 24.02
C THR A 277 -5.20 30.24 25.00
N GLU A 278 -4.89 29.60 26.13
CA GLU A 278 -5.87 29.22 27.16
C GLU A 278 -7.04 28.38 26.59
N THR A 279 -6.74 27.48 25.65
CA THR A 279 -7.66 26.49 25.07
C THR A 279 -7.26 25.09 25.52
N GLU A 280 -8.20 24.14 25.50
CA GLU A 280 -7.91 22.72 25.69
C GLU A 280 -7.55 22.04 24.36
N LEU A 281 -6.81 20.93 24.43
CA LEU A 281 -6.41 20.14 23.27
C LEU A 281 -6.76 18.67 23.49
N VAL A 282 -7.43 18.08 22.50
CA VAL A 282 -7.53 16.63 22.33
C VAL A 282 -6.71 16.23 21.10
N ALA A 283 -5.67 15.44 21.32
CA ALA A 283 -4.85 14.89 20.24
C ALA A 283 -5.17 13.40 20.05
N LYS A 284 -5.57 13.02 18.84
CA LYS A 284 -5.81 11.63 18.44
C LYS A 284 -4.74 11.24 17.44
N LEU A 285 -3.97 10.20 17.78
CA LEU A 285 -2.86 9.73 16.96
C LEU A 285 -3.17 8.32 16.48
N TYR A 286 -3.07 8.11 15.18
CA TYR A 286 -3.46 6.88 14.50
C TYR A 286 -2.24 6.30 13.80
N TYR A 287 -1.93 5.06 14.13
CA TYR A 287 -0.90 4.29 13.43
C TYR A 287 -1.54 3.56 12.26
N GLY A 288 -1.02 3.80 11.06
CA GLY A 288 -1.39 3.05 9.86
C GLY A 288 -0.42 1.89 9.62
N ALA A 289 -0.26 1.55 8.34
CA ALA A 289 0.71 0.56 7.87
C ALA A 289 2.14 0.85 8.37
N SER A 290 2.86 -0.22 8.69
CA SER A 290 4.28 -0.15 9.04
C SER A 290 5.14 0.01 7.78
N ALA A 291 6.41 0.38 7.95
CA ALA A 291 7.36 0.33 6.84
C ALA A 291 7.49 -1.11 6.34
N VAL A 292 7.39 -1.30 5.02
CA VAL A 292 7.65 -2.59 4.39
C VAL A 292 9.16 -2.71 4.21
N ALA A 293 9.80 -3.52 5.05
CA ALA A 293 11.23 -3.79 4.99
C ALA A 293 11.51 -5.15 4.32
N ASN A 294 12.33 -5.13 3.28
CA ASN A 294 12.73 -6.33 2.57
C ASN A 294 13.75 -7.13 3.41
N ASP A 295 13.52 -8.45 3.51
CA ASP A 295 14.45 -9.38 4.16
C ASP A 295 15.77 -9.45 3.39
N ASP A 296 16.89 -9.24 4.09
CA ASP A 296 18.23 -9.14 3.49
C ASP A 296 18.63 -10.39 2.69
N LYS A 297 18.18 -11.59 3.11
CA LYS A 297 18.51 -12.84 2.40
C LYS A 297 17.71 -12.94 1.11
N ILE A 298 16.42 -12.61 1.15
CA ILE A 298 15.58 -12.62 -0.06
C ILE A 298 16.07 -11.54 -1.05
N VAL A 299 16.49 -10.37 -0.57
CA VAL A 299 17.10 -9.32 -1.41
C VAL A 299 18.33 -9.84 -2.14
N ALA A 300 19.22 -10.56 -1.45
CA ALA A 300 20.44 -11.12 -2.07
C ALA A 300 20.10 -12.15 -3.17
N ILE A 301 19.11 -13.02 -2.91
CA ILE A 301 18.62 -14.00 -3.88
C ILE A 301 18.01 -13.30 -5.10
N ALA A 302 17.06 -12.39 -4.89
CA ALA A 302 16.40 -11.65 -5.95
C ALA A 302 17.41 -10.88 -6.81
N ARG A 303 18.38 -10.21 -6.18
CA ARG A 303 19.45 -9.48 -6.88
C ARG A 303 20.27 -10.40 -7.79
N ASN A 304 20.65 -11.59 -7.32
CA ASN A 304 21.42 -12.53 -8.12
C ASN A 304 20.62 -13.01 -9.34
N ILE A 305 19.38 -13.43 -9.13
CA ILE A 305 18.50 -13.93 -10.20
C ILE A 305 18.23 -12.83 -11.23
N TRP A 306 17.82 -11.65 -10.78
CA TRP A 306 17.40 -10.56 -11.66
C TRP A 306 18.57 -9.86 -12.35
N SER A 307 19.77 -9.90 -11.78
CA SER A 307 20.99 -9.46 -12.48
C SER A 307 21.34 -10.42 -13.62
N ALA A 308 21.16 -11.73 -13.44
CA ALA A 308 21.37 -12.72 -14.50
C ALA A 308 20.33 -12.59 -15.63
N LEU A 309 19.09 -12.18 -15.29
CA LEU A 309 18.05 -11.84 -16.26
C LEU A 309 18.25 -10.46 -16.92
N GLY A 310 19.18 -9.64 -16.41
CA GLY A 310 19.46 -8.30 -16.93
C GLY A 310 18.39 -7.26 -16.60
N CYS A 311 17.53 -7.50 -15.60
CA CYS A 311 16.43 -6.60 -15.23
C CYS A 311 16.62 -5.91 -13.86
N ALA A 312 17.60 -6.30 -13.05
CA ALA A 312 17.80 -5.73 -11.72
C ALA A 312 18.18 -4.24 -11.73
N LYS A 313 17.57 -3.45 -10.85
CA LYS A 313 17.95 -2.05 -10.58
C LYS A 313 17.81 -1.71 -9.11
N ASP A 314 18.79 -1.01 -8.54
CA ASP A 314 18.64 -0.44 -7.20
C ASP A 314 17.68 0.74 -7.21
N VAL A 315 16.74 0.74 -6.27
CA VAL A 315 15.78 1.83 -6.06
C VAL A 315 15.87 2.33 -4.62
N ASN A 316 15.44 3.57 -4.43
CA ASN A 316 15.30 4.15 -3.10
C ASN A 316 13.91 3.85 -2.54
N MET A 317 13.80 3.93 -1.23
CA MET A 317 12.53 3.89 -0.51
C MET A 317 11.53 4.91 -1.08
N ASN A 318 10.28 4.48 -1.25
CA ASN A 318 9.14 5.32 -1.57
C ASN A 318 8.40 5.70 -0.27
N LEU A 319 7.94 6.96 -0.18
CA LEU A 319 7.26 7.50 0.99
C LEU A 319 5.74 7.29 0.99
N ALA A 320 5.20 6.61 -0.02
CA ALA A 320 3.86 6.04 0.09
C ALA A 320 3.84 4.94 1.16
N ALA A 321 2.62 4.55 1.55
CA ALA A 321 2.37 3.47 2.49
C ALA A 321 1.72 2.32 1.73
N GLU A 322 1.92 1.10 2.22
CA GLU A 322 1.42 -0.13 1.60
C GLU A 322 1.02 -1.10 2.73
N ASP A 323 -0.17 -1.67 2.62
CA ASP A 323 -0.74 -2.50 3.67
C ASP A 323 -0.13 -3.91 3.74
N PHE A 324 0.65 -4.32 2.73
CA PHE A 324 1.49 -5.53 2.79
C PHE A 324 2.36 -5.63 4.05
N SER A 325 2.63 -4.49 4.71
CA SER A 325 3.30 -4.45 6.01
C SER A 325 2.67 -5.37 7.07
N TYR A 326 1.35 -5.61 7.04
CA TYR A 326 0.69 -6.55 7.94
C TYR A 326 1.18 -8.00 7.76
N PHE A 327 1.52 -8.40 6.53
CA PHE A 327 2.16 -9.68 6.25
C PHE A 327 3.65 -9.65 6.60
N SER A 328 4.38 -8.62 6.15
CA SER A 328 5.83 -8.55 6.35
C SER A 328 6.25 -8.41 7.83
N ASN A 329 5.36 -7.92 8.68
CA ASN A 329 5.57 -7.89 10.14
C ASN A 329 5.54 -9.28 10.78
N LYS A 330 4.94 -10.28 10.12
CA LYS A 330 4.79 -11.65 10.64
C LYS A 330 5.84 -12.60 10.09
N ILE A 331 6.23 -12.43 8.82
CA ILE A 331 7.10 -13.38 8.11
C ILE A 331 8.14 -12.67 7.23
N PRO A 332 9.34 -13.28 7.02
CA PRO A 332 10.33 -12.77 6.08
C PRO A 332 9.71 -12.50 4.71
N SER A 333 9.86 -11.26 4.24
CA SER A 333 9.14 -10.82 3.04
C SER A 333 10.00 -9.98 2.13
N PHE A 334 9.59 -9.89 0.86
CA PHE A 334 10.26 -9.09 -0.14
C PHE A 334 9.26 -8.46 -1.10
N TYR A 335 9.37 -7.16 -1.28
CA TYR A 335 8.52 -6.34 -2.10
C TYR A 335 9.38 -5.64 -3.16
N ALA A 336 8.94 -5.67 -4.42
CA ALA A 336 9.68 -5.16 -5.56
C ALA A 336 8.94 -4.05 -6.31
N MET A 337 9.69 -3.21 -7.03
CA MET A 337 9.12 -2.22 -7.95
C MET A 337 9.22 -2.72 -9.39
N MET A 338 8.10 -2.99 -10.04
CA MET A 338 8.05 -3.36 -11.46
C MET A 338 8.00 -2.07 -12.30
N GLY A 339 9.04 -1.79 -13.06
CA GLY A 339 9.03 -0.63 -13.96
C GLY A 339 8.05 -0.84 -15.12
N VAL A 340 7.24 0.19 -15.38
CA VAL A 340 6.19 0.15 -16.41
C VAL A 340 6.15 1.38 -17.32
N LYS A 341 7.15 2.25 -17.21
CA LYS A 341 7.25 3.45 -18.03
C LYS A 341 7.82 3.11 -19.41
N PRO A 342 7.17 3.46 -20.53
CA PRO A 342 7.77 3.34 -21.84
C PRO A 342 9.03 4.22 -21.95
N ASN A 343 10.03 3.77 -22.70
CA ASN A 343 11.29 4.50 -22.87
C ASN A 343 11.06 5.93 -23.40
N ASN A 344 11.66 6.91 -22.72
CA ASN A 344 11.56 8.35 -23.06
C ASN A 344 10.14 8.95 -23.07
N ILE A 345 9.16 8.27 -22.49
CA ILE A 345 7.78 8.77 -22.40
C ILE A 345 7.41 8.85 -20.91
N GLN A 346 6.98 10.03 -20.46
CA GLN A 346 6.36 10.16 -19.16
C GLN A 346 4.92 9.66 -19.25
N ILE A 347 4.52 8.82 -18.32
CA ILE A 347 3.14 8.36 -18.17
C ILE A 347 2.51 9.04 -16.94
N PRO A 348 1.18 9.20 -16.90
CA PRO A 348 0.51 9.74 -15.73
C PRO A 348 0.84 8.89 -14.48
N PRO A 349 0.95 9.52 -13.30
CA PRO A 349 1.25 8.80 -12.06
C PRO A 349 0.08 7.90 -11.66
N SER A 350 0.34 6.98 -10.72
CA SER A 350 -0.71 6.22 -10.04
C SER A 350 -1.78 7.16 -9.48
N HIS A 351 -3.02 6.68 -9.47
CA HIS A 351 -4.25 7.39 -9.07
C HIS A 351 -4.69 8.50 -10.05
N SER A 352 -4.01 8.67 -11.19
CA SER A 352 -4.52 9.51 -12.28
C SER A 352 -5.65 8.81 -13.05
N ASP A 353 -6.68 9.57 -13.44
CA ASP A 353 -7.73 9.13 -14.39
C ASP A 353 -7.20 8.78 -15.80
N LYS A 354 -5.90 8.98 -16.05
CA LYS A 354 -5.20 8.62 -17.28
C LYS A 354 -4.03 7.66 -17.04
N PHE A 355 -3.89 7.08 -15.84
CA PHE A 355 -2.85 6.11 -15.55
C PHE A 355 -2.88 4.98 -16.60
N THR A 356 -1.70 4.67 -17.12
CA THR A 356 -1.50 3.57 -18.06
C THR A 356 -0.08 3.04 -17.88
N LEU A 357 0.19 1.87 -18.44
CA LEU A 357 1.44 1.16 -18.25
C LEU A 357 1.90 0.52 -19.57
N ASP A 358 3.21 0.38 -19.74
CA ASP A 358 3.79 -0.37 -20.84
C ASP A 358 3.71 -1.88 -20.57
N GLU A 359 2.80 -2.54 -21.27
CA GLU A 359 2.48 -3.97 -21.08
C GLU A 359 3.67 -4.90 -21.45
N SER A 360 4.72 -4.38 -22.10
CA SER A 360 5.96 -5.15 -22.34
C SER A 360 6.72 -5.50 -21.06
N ALA A 361 6.41 -4.83 -19.93
CA ALA A 361 6.97 -5.15 -18.63
C ALA A 361 6.46 -6.48 -18.05
N LEU A 362 5.22 -6.88 -18.37
CA LEU A 362 4.53 -7.98 -17.69
C LEU A 362 5.25 -9.33 -17.85
N PRO A 363 5.69 -9.75 -19.07
CA PRO A 363 6.39 -11.03 -19.22
C PRO A 363 7.73 -11.08 -18.47
N ILE A 364 8.43 -9.93 -18.38
CA ILE A 364 9.72 -9.83 -17.68
C ILE A 364 9.50 -9.94 -16.17
N ALA A 365 8.50 -9.24 -15.64
CA ALA A 365 8.13 -9.31 -14.23
C ALA A 365 7.66 -10.72 -13.83
N SER A 366 6.83 -11.36 -14.66
CA SER A 366 6.43 -12.75 -14.46
C SER A 366 7.64 -13.68 -14.38
N GLU A 367 8.57 -13.59 -15.33
CA GLU A 367 9.76 -14.45 -15.30
C GLU A 367 10.64 -14.20 -14.08
N ALA A 368 10.87 -12.93 -13.74
CA ALA A 368 11.66 -12.54 -12.58
C ALA A 368 11.06 -13.06 -11.27
N MET A 369 9.73 -12.94 -11.10
CA MET A 369 9.02 -13.41 -9.91
C MET A 369 8.94 -14.94 -9.87
N PHE A 370 8.66 -15.60 -11.00
CA PHE A 370 8.64 -17.06 -11.10
C PHE A 370 9.96 -17.68 -10.65
N GLN A 371 11.09 -17.19 -11.17
CA GLN A 371 12.42 -17.69 -10.80
C GLN A 371 12.72 -17.47 -9.31
N LEU A 372 12.35 -16.31 -8.76
CA LEU A 372 12.51 -16.01 -7.34
C LEU A 372 11.67 -16.96 -6.48
N ILE A 373 10.39 -17.15 -6.78
CA ILE A 373 9.48 -18.02 -6.04
C ILE A 373 9.96 -19.48 -6.09
N MET A 374 10.33 -19.97 -7.28
CA MET A 374 10.84 -21.34 -7.43
C MET A 374 12.16 -21.56 -6.70
N ASN A 375 13.05 -20.56 -6.66
CA ASN A 375 14.25 -20.64 -5.85
C ASN A 375 13.92 -20.69 -4.35
N LEU A 376 13.11 -19.75 -3.85
CA LEU A 376 12.71 -19.71 -2.44
C LEU A 376 11.97 -20.97 -1.98
N ALA A 377 11.19 -21.61 -2.86
CA ALA A 377 10.43 -22.82 -2.60
C ALA A 377 11.30 -24.10 -2.61
N ASN A 378 12.52 -24.04 -3.15
CA ASN A 378 13.48 -25.15 -3.19
C ASN A 378 14.69 -24.96 -2.26
N ASP A 379 14.94 -23.73 -1.83
CA ASP A 379 15.92 -23.41 -0.80
C ASP A 379 15.49 -23.97 0.57
N ASP A 380 16.49 -24.40 1.34
CA ASP A 380 16.31 -25.03 2.65
C ASP A 380 15.84 -24.04 3.73
#